data_AF-A0A936Z7Z7-F1
#
_entry.id   AF-A0A936Z7Z7-F1
#
_cell.length_a   1.000
_cell.length_b   1.000
_cell.length_c   1.000
_cell.angle_alpha   90.00
_cell.angle_beta   90.00
_cell.angle_gamma   90.00
#
_symmetry.space_group_name_H-M   'P 1'
#
loop_
_entity.id
_entity.type
_entity.pdbx_description
1 polymer ?
#
loop_
_entity_poly.entity_id
_entity_poly.type
_entity_poly.pdbx_seq_one_letter_code
_entity_poly.pdbx_strand_id
1 'polypeptide(L)'
;MAFFLATLAVERMTLGRAIQGGLDRISAPLWSRSDDFMRSSIAAFFVAIFAVGGIYLTPDLKTDSELISWAQLLIAACVFSRRTMPVAAAGIITLWVVALREYDLFHLLDYLALGVGVAAYLVMASASDEKWRARRFLALRWGIAIALMWSSLEKFAYPNWFYPLVEEKPFLTFGMPRDVFIPMAGVSEFTLGFGLLWTPLVRRLSAVSLLAIFFTAVYPFGRIDLVGHALIMAALFLVAADPCREAKAVALKVPNALPRLGSLASVPAGLAVALVVLVSGYWGLHGVFYGAAYGTDQQIEQTTHSHSKEYPHGPQAKPETSHSHH
;
A
#
# COMPACT_ATOMS: atom_id res chain seq x y z
N MET A 1 -2.90 -17.51 9.42
CA MET A 1 -3.85 -17.84 10.51
C MET A 1 -3.18 -18.12 11.85
N ALA A 2 -2.22 -19.06 11.94
CA ALA A 2 -1.56 -19.39 13.21
C ALA A 2 -0.96 -18.17 13.94
N PHE A 3 -0.28 -17.29 13.21
CA PHE A 3 0.28 -16.05 13.75
C PHE A 3 -0.80 -15.18 14.44
N PHE A 4 -1.91 -14.87 13.75
CA PHE A 4 -2.98 -14.07 14.32
C PHE A 4 -3.57 -14.69 15.58
N LEU A 5 -3.85 -16.00 15.55
CA LEU A 5 -4.41 -16.70 16.71
C LEU A 5 -3.44 -16.69 17.90
N ALA A 6 -2.15 -16.94 17.64
CA ALA A 6 -1.11 -16.89 18.66
C ALA A 6 -0.94 -15.48 19.25
N THR A 7 -0.86 -14.45 18.41
CA THR A 7 -0.73 -13.05 18.84
C THR A 7 -1.95 -12.61 19.65
N LEU A 8 -3.17 -12.99 19.24
CA LEU A 8 -4.38 -12.71 20.02
C LEU A 8 -4.39 -13.42 21.37
N ALA A 9 -3.88 -14.66 21.44
CA ALA A 9 -3.75 -15.37 22.70
C ALA A 9 -2.78 -14.64 23.63
N VAL A 10 -1.60 -14.23 23.13
CA VAL A 10 -0.59 -13.46 23.88
C VAL A 10 -1.13 -12.10 24.33
N GLU A 11 -1.85 -11.39 23.46
CA GLU A 11 -2.44 -10.08 23.74
C GLU A 11 -3.39 -10.10 24.94
N ARG A 12 -4.11 -11.21 25.14
CA ARG A 12 -5.02 -11.41 26.28
C ARG A 12 -4.29 -11.73 27.60
N MET A 13 -3.01 -12.09 27.54
CA MET A 13 -2.20 -12.41 28.72
C MET A 13 -1.61 -11.14 29.36
N THR A 14 -1.08 -11.26 30.58
CA THR A 14 -0.29 -10.21 31.25
C THR A 14 0.94 -9.81 30.43
N LEU A 15 1.54 -10.79 29.74
CA LEU A 15 2.66 -10.58 28.82
C LEU A 15 2.30 -9.62 27.68
N GLY A 16 1.13 -9.77 27.04
CA GLY A 16 0.67 -8.88 25.97
C GLY A 16 0.54 -7.43 26.44
N ARG A 17 0.00 -7.21 27.63
CA ARG A 17 -0.09 -5.86 28.24
C ARG A 17 1.29 -5.26 28.53
N ALA A 18 2.24 -6.07 29.01
CA ALA A 18 3.62 -5.61 29.23
C ALA A 18 4.32 -5.23 27.92
N ILE A 19 4.16 -6.05 26.87
CA ILE A 19 4.69 -5.78 25.53
C ILE A 19 4.10 -4.48 24.97
N GLN A 20 2.78 -4.30 25.05
CA GLN A 20 2.13 -3.07 24.60
C GLN A 20 2.63 -1.84 25.38
N GLY A 21 2.76 -1.93 26.71
CA GLY A 21 3.31 -0.84 27.51
C GLY A 21 4.75 -0.47 27.16
N GLY A 22 5.59 -1.47 26.86
CA GLY A 22 6.95 -1.25 26.37
C GLY A 22 6.98 -0.58 25.00
N LEU A 23 6.16 -1.08 24.07
CA LEU A 23 6.06 -0.52 22.73
C LEU A 23 5.51 0.92 22.73
N ASP A 24 4.55 1.24 23.61
CA ASP A 24 4.02 2.60 23.79
C ASP A 24 5.10 3.57 24.29
N ARG A 25 5.96 3.10 25.20
CA ARG A 25 7.06 3.92 25.72
C ARG A 25 8.09 4.23 24.63
N ILE A 26 8.42 3.23 23.81
CA ILE A 26 9.38 3.37 22.71
C ILE A 26 8.82 4.30 21.62
N SER A 27 7.53 4.19 21.31
CA SER A 27 6.92 4.98 20.22
C SER A 27 6.37 6.34 20.64
N ALA A 28 6.32 6.64 21.95
CA ALA A 28 5.78 7.90 22.47
C ALA A 28 6.36 9.17 21.83
N PRO A 29 7.69 9.29 21.59
CA PRO A 29 8.25 10.50 20.97
C PRO A 29 7.67 10.74 19.57
N LEU A 30 7.60 9.71 18.74
CA LEU A 30 7.03 9.78 17.40
C LEU A 30 5.53 10.09 17.44
N TRP A 31 4.78 9.39 18.30
CA TRP A 31 3.33 9.56 18.40
C TRP A 31 2.93 10.98 18.87
N SER A 32 3.72 11.57 19.78
CA SER A 32 3.48 12.94 20.27
C SER A 32 3.53 14.00 19.17
N ARG A 33 4.26 13.71 18.08
CA ARG A 33 4.39 14.56 16.90
C ARG A 33 3.84 13.87 15.64
N SER A 34 2.87 12.98 15.81
CA SER A 34 2.29 12.17 14.74
C SER A 34 1.83 12.98 13.52
N ASP A 35 1.12 14.10 13.74
CA ASP A 35 0.70 14.97 12.64
C ASP A 35 1.86 15.67 11.96
N ASP A 36 2.81 16.21 12.73
CA ASP A 36 3.97 16.89 12.17
C ASP A 36 4.84 15.92 11.38
N PHE A 37 5.03 14.71 11.89
CA PHE A 37 5.72 13.63 11.21
C PHE A 37 5.02 13.30 9.89
N MET A 38 3.73 12.96 9.91
CA MET A 38 3.02 12.55 8.69
C MET A 38 3.01 13.67 7.65
N ARG A 39 2.76 14.91 8.06
CA ARG A 39 2.76 16.08 7.16
C ARG A 39 4.13 16.35 6.57
N SER A 40 5.18 16.26 7.38
CA SER A 40 6.56 16.42 6.91
C SER A 40 6.94 15.30 5.95
N SER A 41 6.51 14.06 6.21
CA SER A 41 6.74 12.93 5.31
C SER A 41 5.99 13.07 3.99
N ILE A 42 4.73 13.54 3.99
CA ILE A 42 3.98 13.85 2.77
C ILE A 42 4.71 14.93 1.96
N ALA A 43 5.10 16.03 2.61
CA ALA A 43 5.82 17.10 1.93
C ALA A 43 7.17 16.63 1.37
N ALA A 44 7.96 15.88 2.16
CA ALA A 44 9.23 15.31 1.72
C ALA A 44 9.06 14.34 0.55
N PHE A 45 8.01 13.52 0.57
CA PHE A 45 7.66 12.64 -0.56
C PHE A 45 7.38 13.44 -1.82
N PHE A 46 6.50 14.46 -1.75
CA PHE A 46 6.17 15.31 -2.90
C PHE A 46 7.39 16.09 -3.43
N VAL A 47 8.29 16.53 -2.55
CA VAL A 47 9.57 17.13 -2.93
C VAL A 47 10.50 16.11 -3.59
N ALA A 48 10.57 14.88 -3.09
CA ALA A 48 11.39 13.82 -3.66
C ALA A 48 10.94 13.44 -5.07
N ILE A 49 9.62 13.28 -5.30
CA ILE A 49 9.11 12.99 -6.64
C ILE A 49 9.25 14.19 -7.60
N PHE A 50 9.15 15.42 -7.09
CA PHE A 50 9.51 16.62 -7.86
C PHE A 50 10.99 16.61 -8.29
N ALA A 51 11.89 16.23 -7.38
CA ALA A 51 13.32 16.16 -7.66
C ALA A 51 13.70 15.04 -8.64
N VAL A 52 12.93 13.93 -8.66
CA VAL A 52 13.06 12.90 -9.69
C VAL A 52 12.58 13.42 -11.05
N GLY A 53 11.46 14.15 -11.07
CA GLY A 53 10.92 14.78 -12.27
C GLY A 53 10.28 13.78 -13.25
N GLY A 54 9.36 14.28 -14.08
CA GLY A 54 8.73 13.49 -15.14
C GLY A 54 7.93 12.28 -14.65
N ILE A 55 7.35 12.37 -13.45
CA ILE A 55 6.57 11.30 -12.83
C ILE A 55 5.28 11.81 -12.17
N TYR A 56 4.22 10.99 -12.20
CA TYR A 56 2.96 11.18 -11.49
C TYR A 56 2.96 10.41 -10.18
N LEU A 57 2.91 11.07 -9.03
CA LEU A 57 2.62 10.45 -7.72
C LEU A 57 3.55 9.29 -7.26
N THR A 58 4.33 8.65 -8.13
CA THR A 58 5.20 7.49 -7.92
C THR A 58 6.18 7.42 -9.09
N PRO A 59 7.39 6.87 -8.91
CA PRO A 59 8.35 6.75 -10.00
C PRO A 59 7.93 5.87 -11.18
N ASP A 60 6.95 4.99 -11.01
CA ASP A 60 6.48 4.06 -12.04
C ASP A 60 5.59 4.74 -13.09
N LEU A 61 4.86 5.79 -12.71
CA LEU A 61 4.00 6.55 -13.61
C LEU A 61 4.80 7.73 -14.17
N LYS A 62 5.22 7.67 -15.43
CA LYS A 62 5.96 8.69 -16.17
C LYS A 62 5.03 9.75 -16.78
N THR A 63 5.58 10.93 -17.02
CA THR A 63 4.94 12.01 -17.78
C THR A 63 5.98 12.93 -18.42
N ASP A 64 5.65 13.47 -19.58
CA ASP A 64 6.47 14.47 -20.26
C ASP A 64 6.16 15.91 -19.81
N SER A 65 5.10 16.12 -19.02
CA SER A 65 4.64 17.45 -18.64
C SER A 65 5.28 17.93 -17.33
N GLU A 66 6.15 18.95 -17.43
CA GLU A 66 6.78 19.59 -16.29
C GLU A 66 5.77 20.23 -15.31
N LEU A 67 4.59 20.60 -15.80
CA LEU A 67 3.52 21.19 -14.99
C LEU A 67 3.10 20.26 -13.83
N ILE A 68 3.12 18.94 -14.06
CA ILE A 68 2.80 17.94 -13.04
C ILE A 68 3.84 17.94 -11.93
N SER A 69 5.12 18.06 -12.29
CA SER A 69 6.21 18.15 -11.30
C SER A 69 6.02 19.40 -10.43
N TRP A 70 5.74 20.56 -11.04
CA TRP A 70 5.46 21.79 -10.29
C TRP A 70 4.19 21.71 -9.44
N ALA A 71 3.14 21.03 -9.92
CA ALA A 71 1.93 20.79 -9.14
C ALA A 71 2.22 19.94 -7.90
N GLN A 72 3.08 18.93 -8.01
CA GLN A 72 3.54 18.10 -6.88
C GLN A 72 4.30 18.94 -5.84
N LEU A 73 5.16 19.87 -6.28
CA LEU A 73 5.83 20.80 -5.37
C LEU A 73 4.85 21.75 -4.67
N LEU A 74 3.82 22.23 -5.38
CA LEU A 74 2.76 23.05 -4.80
C LEU A 74 1.98 22.28 -3.72
N ILE A 75 1.67 21.00 -3.97
CA ILE A 75 1.04 20.12 -2.98
C ILE A 75 1.92 20.04 -1.73
N ALA A 76 3.24 19.86 -1.87
CA ALA A 76 4.16 19.82 -0.73
C ALA A 76 4.08 21.09 0.13
N ALA A 77 4.03 22.27 -0.50
CA ALA A 77 3.88 23.54 0.21
C ALA A 77 2.53 23.66 0.93
N CYS A 78 1.43 23.24 0.27
CA CYS A 78 0.08 23.33 0.81
C CYS A 78 -0.17 22.44 2.05
N VAL A 79 0.65 21.41 2.31
CA VAL A 79 0.49 20.53 3.48
C VAL A 79 0.80 21.23 4.81
N PHE A 80 1.57 22.32 4.81
CA PHE A 80 2.04 22.99 6.04
C PHE A 80 1.04 23.98 6.66
N SER A 81 -0.03 24.37 5.98
CA SER A 81 -1.10 25.19 6.56
C SER A 81 -2.42 24.42 6.62
N ARG A 82 -3.11 24.50 7.77
CA ARG A 82 -4.43 23.88 7.96
C ARG A 82 -5.45 24.35 6.92
N ARG A 83 -5.34 25.61 6.45
CA ARG A 83 -6.25 26.16 5.44
C ARG A 83 -5.99 25.60 4.05
N THR A 84 -4.76 25.22 3.75
CA THR A 84 -4.34 24.74 2.42
C THR A 84 -4.29 23.22 2.33
N MET A 85 -4.38 22.48 3.45
CA MET A 85 -4.46 21.02 3.44
C MET A 85 -5.58 20.44 2.56
N PRO A 86 -6.82 20.98 2.54
CA PRO A 86 -7.85 20.50 1.63
C PRO A 86 -7.47 20.70 0.15
N VAL A 87 -6.74 21.77 -0.16
CA VAL A 87 -6.22 22.03 -1.51
C VAL A 87 -5.16 21.00 -1.88
N ALA A 88 -4.24 20.66 -0.96
CA ALA A 88 -3.28 19.57 -1.16
C ALA A 88 -4.00 18.24 -1.41
N ALA A 89 -5.01 17.91 -0.61
CA ALA A 89 -5.82 16.70 -0.77
C ALA A 89 -6.51 16.65 -2.15
N ALA A 90 -7.13 17.75 -2.57
CA ALA A 90 -7.73 17.86 -3.91
C ALA A 90 -6.67 17.72 -5.02
N GLY A 91 -5.48 18.27 -4.82
CA GLY A 91 -4.35 18.13 -5.73
C GLY A 91 -3.92 16.68 -5.93
N ILE A 92 -3.82 15.90 -4.85
CA ILE A 92 -3.49 14.45 -4.91
C ILE A 92 -4.53 13.70 -5.76
N ILE A 93 -5.82 13.92 -5.50
CA ILE A 93 -6.89 13.27 -6.26
C ILE A 93 -6.90 13.73 -7.72
N THR A 94 -6.65 15.03 -7.96
CA THR A 94 -6.60 15.57 -9.32
C THR A 94 -5.46 14.97 -10.11
N LEU A 95 -4.26 14.83 -9.53
CA LEU A 95 -3.12 14.18 -10.18
C LEU A 95 -3.44 12.73 -10.55
N TRP A 96 -4.14 12.00 -9.67
CA TRP A 96 -4.58 10.65 -9.95
C TRP A 96 -5.58 10.60 -11.13
N VAL A 97 -6.56 11.50 -11.16
CA VAL A 97 -7.54 11.60 -12.26
C VAL A 97 -6.85 11.98 -13.57
N VAL A 98 -5.84 12.86 -13.54
CA VAL A 98 -5.08 13.24 -14.74
C VAL A 98 -4.27 12.05 -15.27
N ALA A 99 -3.66 11.27 -14.39
CA ALA A 99 -2.87 10.09 -14.76
C ALA A 99 -3.70 9.00 -15.47
N LEU A 100 -5.02 8.93 -15.25
CA LEU A 100 -5.92 8.05 -16.01
C LEU A 100 -5.97 8.33 -17.52
N ARG A 101 -5.42 9.45 -17.99
CA ARG A 101 -5.32 9.73 -19.43
C ARG A 101 -4.20 8.94 -20.10
N GLU A 102 -3.18 8.56 -19.35
CA GLU A 102 -1.96 7.92 -19.84
C GLU A 102 -1.82 6.48 -19.36
N TYR A 103 -2.54 6.12 -18.28
CA TYR A 103 -2.44 4.82 -17.63
C TYR A 103 -3.81 4.16 -17.41
N ASP A 104 -3.81 2.84 -17.43
CA ASP A 104 -5.00 2.02 -17.17
C ASP A 104 -5.53 2.19 -15.74
N LEU A 105 -6.86 2.12 -15.61
CA LEU A 105 -7.55 2.26 -14.32
C LEU A 105 -7.09 1.22 -13.29
N PHE A 106 -6.85 -0.02 -13.73
CA PHE A 106 -6.43 -1.10 -12.84
C PHE A 106 -5.02 -0.92 -12.34
N HIS A 107 -4.11 -0.47 -13.21
CA HIS A 107 -2.74 -0.12 -12.81
C HIS A 107 -2.71 1.03 -11.79
N LEU A 108 -3.72 1.90 -11.82
CA LEU A 108 -3.81 3.06 -10.93
C LEU A 108 -4.53 2.81 -9.60
N LEU A 109 -5.19 1.67 -9.43
CA LEU A 109 -6.11 1.48 -8.29
C LEU A 109 -5.38 1.33 -6.95
N ASP A 110 -4.20 0.71 -6.98
CA ASP A 110 -3.29 0.56 -5.84
C ASP A 110 -2.87 1.93 -5.31
N TYR A 111 -2.51 2.83 -6.23
CA TYR A 111 -2.14 4.21 -5.95
C TYR A 111 -3.36 5.05 -5.53
N LEU A 112 -4.56 4.74 -6.04
CA LEU A 112 -5.80 5.41 -5.64
C LEU A 112 -6.08 5.20 -4.16
N ALA A 113 -6.04 3.95 -3.68
CA ALA A 113 -6.40 3.63 -2.30
C ALA A 113 -5.49 4.36 -1.29
N LEU A 114 -4.18 4.38 -1.57
CA LEU A 114 -3.22 5.13 -0.76
C LEU A 114 -3.43 6.65 -0.89
N GLY A 115 -3.59 7.16 -2.11
CA GLY A 115 -3.82 8.57 -2.39
C GLY A 115 -5.09 9.11 -1.71
N VAL A 116 -6.19 8.36 -1.76
CA VAL A 116 -7.45 8.66 -1.07
C VAL A 116 -7.26 8.61 0.45
N GLY A 117 -6.53 7.63 0.97
CA GLY A 117 -6.20 7.57 2.40
C GLY A 117 -5.45 8.81 2.90
N VAL A 118 -4.47 9.27 2.13
CA VAL A 118 -3.66 10.46 2.43
C VAL A 118 -4.49 11.75 2.26
N ALA A 119 -5.30 11.86 1.21
CA ALA A 119 -6.20 12.97 0.99
C ALA A 119 -7.23 13.09 2.14
N ALA A 120 -7.83 11.96 2.54
CA ALA A 120 -8.75 11.90 3.67
C ALA A 120 -8.07 12.31 4.99
N TYR A 121 -6.83 11.86 5.22
CA TYR A 121 -6.01 12.30 6.35
C TYR A 121 -5.86 13.83 6.37
N LEU A 122 -5.45 14.44 5.24
CA LEU A 122 -5.24 15.89 5.16
C LEU A 122 -6.52 16.68 5.41
N VAL A 123 -7.65 16.26 4.81
CA VAL A 123 -8.95 16.90 5.04
C VAL A 123 -9.36 16.80 6.50
N MET A 124 -9.29 15.62 7.11
CA MET A 124 -9.68 15.44 8.50
C MET A 124 -8.71 16.09 9.49
N ALA A 125 -7.41 16.14 9.19
CA ALA A 125 -6.42 16.87 9.99
C ALA A 125 -6.67 18.39 9.96
N SER A 126 -7.24 18.90 8.87
CA SER A 126 -7.63 20.31 8.73
C SER A 126 -8.95 20.67 9.40
N ALA A 127 -9.79 19.68 9.70
CA ALA A 127 -11.14 19.88 10.23
C ALA A 127 -11.12 20.59 11.59
N SER A 128 -12.04 21.53 11.78
CA SER A 128 -12.27 22.21 13.06
C SER A 128 -13.01 21.33 14.07
N ASP A 129 -13.79 20.36 13.60
CA ASP A 129 -14.50 19.40 14.44
C ASP A 129 -13.54 18.31 14.95
N GLU A 130 -13.43 18.21 16.28
CA GLU A 130 -12.59 17.24 16.96
C GLU A 130 -12.94 15.79 16.60
N LYS A 131 -14.22 15.49 16.33
CA LYS A 131 -14.66 14.12 15.98
C LYS A 131 -14.10 13.66 14.65
N TRP A 132 -14.03 14.56 13.68
CA TRP A 132 -13.43 14.27 12.37
C TRP A 132 -11.91 14.19 12.50
N ARG A 133 -11.31 15.13 13.21
CA ARG A 133 -9.87 15.16 13.45
C ARG A 133 -9.39 13.89 14.13
N ALA A 134 -10.11 13.38 15.14
CA ALA A 134 -9.79 12.12 15.81
C ALA A 134 -9.76 10.90 14.89
N ARG A 135 -10.44 10.92 13.73
CA ARG A 135 -10.51 9.79 12.79
C ARG A 135 -9.45 9.84 11.68
N ARG A 136 -8.61 10.88 11.64
CA ARG A 136 -7.63 11.09 10.56
C ARG A 136 -6.68 9.91 10.34
N PHE A 137 -6.14 9.35 11.42
CA PHE A 137 -5.24 8.19 11.35
C PHE A 137 -5.97 6.88 11.06
N LEU A 138 -7.24 6.79 11.46
CA LEU A 138 -8.09 5.67 11.09
C LEU A 138 -8.27 5.59 9.58
N ALA A 139 -8.63 6.69 8.91
CA ALA A 139 -8.80 6.65 7.44
C ALA A 139 -7.48 6.41 6.71
N LEU A 140 -6.38 7.03 7.17
CA LEU A 140 -5.05 6.78 6.60
C LEU A 140 -4.71 5.28 6.64
N ARG A 141 -4.94 4.65 7.80
CA ARG A 141 -4.72 3.22 8.01
C ARG A 141 -5.59 2.34 7.12
N TRP A 142 -6.86 2.71 6.93
CA TRP A 142 -7.73 2.03 5.97
C TRP A 142 -7.21 2.14 4.54
N GLY A 143 -6.80 3.32 4.11
CA GLY A 143 -6.22 3.53 2.77
C GLY A 143 -5.01 2.63 2.52
N ILE A 144 -4.06 2.58 3.46
CA ILE A 144 -2.86 1.73 3.35
C ILE A 144 -3.23 0.24 3.35
N ALA A 145 -4.10 -0.19 4.24
CA ALA A 145 -4.48 -1.59 4.34
C ALA A 145 -5.17 -2.06 3.05
N ILE A 146 -6.09 -1.25 2.50
CA ILE A 146 -6.75 -1.55 1.23
C ILE A 146 -5.73 -1.55 0.09
N ALA A 147 -4.84 -0.57 0.02
CA ALA A 147 -3.80 -0.51 -1.02
C ALA A 147 -2.92 -1.77 -1.03
N LEU A 148 -2.42 -2.20 0.13
CA LEU A 148 -1.60 -3.41 0.26
C LEU A 148 -2.38 -4.69 -0.05
N MET A 149 -3.60 -4.81 0.46
CA MET A 149 -4.43 -5.99 0.17
C MET A 149 -4.81 -6.05 -1.31
N TRP A 150 -5.09 -4.92 -1.94
CA TRP A 150 -5.37 -4.87 -3.37
C TRP A 150 -4.13 -5.23 -4.19
N SER A 151 -2.97 -4.63 -3.93
CA SER A 151 -1.72 -4.95 -4.63
C SER A 151 -1.32 -6.42 -4.52
N SER A 152 -1.63 -7.04 -3.39
CA SER A 152 -1.41 -8.48 -3.22
C SER A 152 -2.34 -9.35 -4.08
N LEU A 153 -3.51 -8.85 -4.50
CA LEU A 153 -4.40 -9.57 -5.42
C LEU A 153 -3.80 -9.71 -6.81
N GLU A 154 -3.02 -8.74 -7.27
CA GLU A 154 -2.36 -8.81 -8.57
C GLU A 154 -1.39 -10.01 -8.64
N LYS A 155 -0.75 -10.36 -7.52
CA LYS A 155 0.11 -11.54 -7.41
C LYS A 155 -0.65 -12.87 -7.51
N PHE A 156 -1.97 -12.86 -7.30
CA PHE A 156 -2.84 -14.01 -7.52
C PHE A 156 -3.46 -14.00 -8.92
N ALA A 157 -3.93 -12.84 -9.37
CA ALA A 157 -4.64 -12.69 -10.63
C ALA A 157 -3.69 -12.79 -11.83
N TYR A 158 -2.51 -12.19 -11.72
CA TYR A 158 -1.52 -12.09 -12.80
C TYR A 158 -0.09 -12.35 -12.30
N PRO A 159 0.24 -13.58 -11.84
CA PRO A 159 1.59 -13.91 -11.37
C PRO A 159 2.69 -13.63 -12.42
N ASN A 160 2.34 -13.80 -13.71
CA ASN A 160 3.25 -13.61 -14.84
C ASN A 160 3.84 -12.18 -14.91
N TRP A 161 3.13 -11.16 -14.41
CA TRP A 161 3.62 -9.78 -14.37
C TRP A 161 4.88 -9.62 -13.52
N PHE A 162 5.10 -10.54 -12.57
CA PHE A 162 6.25 -10.55 -11.67
C PHE A 162 7.37 -11.49 -12.12
N TYR A 163 7.19 -12.24 -13.23
CA TYR A 163 8.22 -13.16 -13.72
C TYR A 163 9.50 -12.45 -14.14
N PRO A 164 9.47 -11.33 -14.90
CA PRO A 164 10.68 -10.60 -15.26
C PRO A 164 11.49 -10.17 -14.04
N LEU A 165 10.81 -9.73 -12.98
CA LEU A 165 11.45 -9.32 -11.74
C LEU A 165 12.18 -10.49 -11.06
N VAL A 166 11.55 -11.66 -10.99
CA VAL A 166 12.14 -12.85 -10.39
C VAL A 166 13.30 -13.39 -11.22
N GLU A 167 13.22 -13.29 -12.55
CA GLU A 167 14.30 -13.65 -13.46
C GLU A 167 15.50 -12.70 -13.32
N GLU A 168 15.27 -11.40 -13.18
CA GLU A 168 16.32 -10.40 -12.96
C GLU A 168 16.97 -10.53 -11.57
N LYS A 169 16.18 -10.87 -10.55
CA LYS A 169 16.59 -10.92 -9.14
C LYS A 169 16.24 -12.27 -8.49
N PRO A 170 16.88 -13.37 -8.91
CA PRO A 170 16.50 -14.73 -8.47
C PRO A 170 16.69 -15.00 -6.98
N PHE A 171 17.54 -14.22 -6.29
CA PHE A 171 17.74 -14.34 -4.85
C PHE A 171 16.47 -14.02 -4.04
N LEU A 172 15.50 -13.28 -4.61
CA LEU A 172 14.25 -12.93 -3.95
C LEU A 172 13.43 -14.17 -3.57
N THR A 173 13.54 -15.26 -4.33
CA THR A 173 12.75 -16.47 -4.06
C THR A 173 13.35 -17.39 -3.00
N PHE A 174 14.55 -17.07 -2.48
CA PHE A 174 15.32 -17.94 -1.59
C PHE A 174 15.48 -19.38 -2.14
N GLY A 175 15.56 -19.52 -3.47
CA GLY A 175 15.69 -20.81 -4.15
C GLY A 175 14.36 -21.54 -4.42
N MET A 176 13.22 -20.96 -4.04
CA MET A 176 11.91 -21.52 -4.38
C MET A 176 11.56 -21.26 -5.86
N PRO A 177 10.78 -22.14 -6.51
CA PRO A 177 10.22 -21.88 -7.83
C PRO A 177 9.33 -20.63 -7.84
N ARG A 178 9.42 -19.82 -8.89
CA ARG A 178 8.67 -18.54 -9.02
C ARG A 178 7.14 -18.72 -8.90
N ASP A 179 6.62 -19.80 -9.47
CA ASP A 179 5.18 -20.13 -9.47
C ASP A 179 4.65 -20.48 -8.07
N VAL A 180 5.56 -20.82 -7.15
CA VAL A 180 5.25 -21.04 -5.73
C VAL A 180 5.48 -19.76 -4.93
N PHE A 181 6.61 -19.08 -5.17
CA PHE A 181 7.02 -17.89 -4.43
C PHE A 181 6.05 -16.72 -4.61
N ILE A 182 5.64 -16.40 -5.84
CA ILE A 182 4.83 -15.20 -6.13
C ILE A 182 3.46 -15.26 -5.42
N PRO A 183 2.68 -16.36 -5.51
CA PRO A 183 1.44 -16.49 -4.74
C PRO A 183 1.68 -16.47 -3.22
N MET A 184 2.75 -17.10 -2.72
CA MET A 184 3.07 -17.06 -1.29
C MET A 184 3.38 -15.65 -0.78
N ALA A 185 4.08 -14.85 -1.60
CA ALA A 185 4.32 -13.44 -1.33
C ALA A 185 3.00 -12.65 -1.28
N GLY A 186 2.10 -12.90 -2.25
CA GLY A 186 0.74 -12.33 -2.25
C GLY A 186 -0.04 -12.67 -0.97
N VAL A 187 -0.06 -13.94 -0.53
CA VAL A 187 -0.75 -14.33 0.72
C VAL A 187 -0.18 -13.61 1.93
N SER A 188 1.14 -13.50 1.98
CA SER A 188 1.85 -12.84 3.09
C SER A 188 1.52 -11.36 3.14
N GLU A 189 1.58 -10.66 2.00
CA GLU A 189 1.26 -9.24 1.89
C GLU A 189 -0.22 -8.96 2.21
N PHE A 190 -1.16 -9.73 1.65
CA PHE A 190 -2.59 -9.60 1.93
C PHE A 190 -2.85 -9.73 3.45
N THR A 191 -2.25 -10.75 4.06
CA THR A 191 -2.43 -11.06 5.48
C THR A 191 -1.84 -9.96 6.37
N LEU A 192 -0.69 -9.41 6.01
CA LEU A 192 -0.08 -8.29 6.73
C LEU A 192 -0.89 -7.00 6.57
N GLY A 193 -1.37 -6.71 5.36
CA GLY A 193 -2.27 -5.59 5.07
C GLY A 193 -3.57 -5.67 5.89
N PHE A 194 -4.22 -6.83 5.91
CA PHE A 194 -5.37 -7.09 6.78
C PHE A 194 -5.05 -6.91 8.26
N GLY A 195 -3.85 -7.35 8.68
CA GLY A 195 -3.36 -7.20 10.05
C GLY A 195 -3.34 -5.76 10.54
N LEU A 196 -3.12 -4.79 9.64
CA LEU A 196 -3.19 -3.36 9.95
C LEU A 196 -4.59 -2.93 10.43
N LEU A 197 -5.65 -3.66 10.08
CA LEU A 197 -7.03 -3.37 10.45
C LEU A 197 -7.49 -4.09 11.72
N TRP A 198 -6.65 -4.96 12.27
CA TRP A 198 -7.03 -5.86 13.34
C TRP A 198 -6.70 -5.31 14.75
N THR A 199 -6.47 -6.21 15.72
CA THR A 199 -6.18 -5.85 17.11
C THR A 199 -4.88 -5.05 17.24
N PRO A 200 -4.75 -4.23 18.30
CA PRO A 200 -3.57 -3.40 18.58
C PRO A 200 -2.23 -4.10 18.34
N LEU A 201 -2.03 -5.28 18.93
CA LEU A 201 -0.75 -5.99 18.83
C LEU A 201 -0.48 -6.51 17.42
N VAL A 202 -1.47 -7.16 16.80
CA VAL A 202 -1.37 -7.67 15.42
C VAL A 202 -1.05 -6.52 14.47
N ARG A 203 -1.77 -5.40 14.59
CA ARG A 203 -1.58 -4.21 13.76
C ARG A 203 -0.15 -3.68 13.82
N ARG A 204 0.40 -3.53 15.02
CA ARG A 204 1.77 -3.01 15.19
C ARG A 204 2.81 -3.98 14.67
N LEU A 205 2.65 -5.28 14.94
CA LEU A 205 3.55 -6.30 14.42
C LEU A 205 3.48 -6.39 12.89
N SER A 206 2.29 -6.32 12.30
CA SER A 206 2.12 -6.26 10.85
C SER A 206 2.80 -5.05 10.24
N ALA A 207 2.66 -3.86 10.84
CA ALA A 207 3.34 -2.66 10.38
C ALA A 207 4.87 -2.78 10.46
N VAL A 208 5.40 -3.35 11.56
CA VAL A 208 6.84 -3.61 11.71
C VAL A 208 7.35 -4.62 10.69
N SER A 209 6.61 -5.70 10.45
CA SER A 209 6.98 -6.70 9.42
C SER A 209 6.98 -6.10 8.02
N LEU A 210 5.96 -5.30 7.67
CA LEU A 210 5.91 -4.61 6.38
C LEU A 210 7.06 -3.61 6.23
N LEU A 211 7.36 -2.82 7.28
CA LEU A 211 8.52 -1.93 7.29
C LEU A 211 9.82 -2.70 7.06
N ALA A 212 10.02 -3.84 7.72
CA ALA A 212 11.21 -4.65 7.53
C ALA A 212 11.34 -5.14 6.08
N ILE A 213 10.23 -5.57 5.47
CA ILE A 213 10.19 -6.00 4.06
C ILE A 213 10.53 -4.83 3.14
N PHE A 214 9.84 -3.68 3.25
CA PHE A 214 10.10 -2.51 2.42
C PHE A 214 11.53 -1.96 2.59
N PHE A 215 12.03 -1.84 3.82
CA PHE A 215 13.42 -1.41 4.05
C PHE A 215 14.44 -2.39 3.46
N THR A 216 14.17 -3.68 3.55
CA THR A 216 15.06 -4.69 2.96
C THR A 216 15.03 -4.63 1.44
N ALA A 217 13.88 -4.34 0.83
CA ALA A 217 13.73 -4.16 -0.62
C ALA A 217 14.52 -2.95 -1.15
N VAL A 218 14.63 -1.87 -0.38
CA VAL A 218 15.42 -0.69 -0.79
C VAL A 218 16.89 -1.03 -1.09
N TYR A 219 17.47 -2.05 -0.46
CA TYR A 219 18.87 -2.42 -0.70
C TYR A 219 19.13 -2.93 -2.15
N PRO A 220 18.40 -3.94 -2.66
CA PRO A 220 18.54 -4.40 -4.04
C PRO A 220 17.89 -3.50 -5.11
N PHE A 221 16.86 -2.71 -4.77
CA PHE A 221 16.12 -1.87 -5.74
C PHE A 221 16.57 -0.40 -5.77
N GLY A 222 17.24 0.07 -4.71
CA GLY A 222 17.89 1.36 -4.67
C GLY A 222 16.95 2.56 -4.44
N ARG A 223 17.43 3.75 -4.84
CA ARG A 223 16.80 5.04 -4.49
C ARG A 223 15.39 5.23 -5.03
N ILE A 224 15.11 4.68 -6.22
CA ILE A 224 13.83 4.87 -6.91
C ILE A 224 12.73 4.15 -6.14
N ASP A 225 13.01 2.92 -5.70
CA ASP A 225 12.12 2.14 -4.85
C ASP A 225 11.85 2.83 -3.50
N LEU A 226 12.89 3.39 -2.86
CA LEU A 226 12.73 4.16 -1.63
C LEU A 226 11.79 5.35 -1.82
N VAL A 227 11.93 6.09 -2.93
CA VAL A 227 11.05 7.23 -3.23
C VAL A 227 9.62 6.76 -3.47
N GLY A 228 9.41 5.70 -4.25
CA GLY A 228 8.08 5.15 -4.52
C GLY A 228 7.36 4.66 -3.26
N HIS A 229 8.09 4.05 -2.33
CA HIS A 229 7.52 3.50 -1.10
C HIS A 229 7.61 4.43 0.12
N ALA A 230 8.24 5.60 0.02
CA ALA A 230 8.48 6.48 1.17
C ALA A 230 7.18 6.88 1.89
N LEU A 231 6.10 7.14 1.16
CA LEU A 231 4.83 7.57 1.75
C LEU A 231 4.14 6.44 2.52
N ILE A 232 4.10 5.23 1.94
CA ILE A 232 3.52 4.07 2.64
C ILE A 232 4.39 3.66 3.83
N MET A 233 5.71 3.70 3.71
CA MET A 233 6.64 3.44 4.82
C MET A 233 6.45 4.45 5.96
N ALA A 234 6.35 5.75 5.66
CA ALA A 234 6.09 6.76 6.67
C ALA A 234 4.77 6.48 7.42
N ALA A 235 3.72 6.13 6.69
CA ALA A 235 2.45 5.84 7.33
C ALA A 235 2.48 4.53 8.14
N LEU A 236 3.26 3.52 7.72
CA LEU A 236 3.50 2.31 8.52
C LEU A 236 4.28 2.59 9.81
N PHE A 237 5.25 3.51 9.81
CA PHE A 237 5.91 3.96 11.04
C PHE A 237 4.89 4.52 12.03
N LEU A 238 3.95 5.32 11.53
CA LEU A 238 2.90 5.88 12.35
C LEU A 238 1.96 4.80 12.91
N VAL A 239 1.58 3.81 12.10
CA VAL A 239 0.76 2.67 12.55
C VAL A 239 1.50 1.82 13.58
N ALA A 240 2.81 1.59 13.40
CA ALA A 240 3.65 0.90 14.37
C ALA A 240 3.79 1.70 15.68
N ALA A 241 3.71 3.03 15.61
CA ALA A 241 3.81 3.92 16.75
C ALA A 241 2.49 4.17 17.50
N ASP A 242 1.34 3.85 16.89
CA ASP A 242 0.01 4.08 17.46
C ASP A 242 -0.14 3.33 18.81
N PRO A 243 -0.35 4.05 19.93
CA PRO A 243 -0.56 3.46 21.26
C PRO A 243 -1.93 2.79 21.40
N CYS A 244 -2.69 2.69 20.31
CA CYS A 244 -3.90 1.88 20.19
C CYS A 244 -5.01 2.28 21.16
N ARG A 245 -5.02 3.54 21.60
CA ARG A 245 -6.00 4.08 22.57
C ARG A 245 -7.39 4.31 21.96
N GLU A 246 -7.47 4.36 20.63
CA GLU A 246 -8.72 4.59 19.90
C GLU A 246 -9.71 3.42 19.96
N ALA A 247 -9.29 2.20 20.33
CA ALA A 247 -10.22 1.08 20.51
C ALA A 247 -11.30 1.35 21.58
N LYS A 248 -11.05 2.31 22.50
CA LYS A 248 -12.06 2.78 23.47
C LYS A 248 -12.90 3.96 22.95
N ALA A 249 -12.39 4.77 22.03
CA ALA A 249 -13.06 5.99 21.56
C ALA A 249 -13.88 5.77 20.26
N VAL A 250 -13.44 4.82 19.44
CA VAL A 250 -14.12 4.34 18.21
C VAL A 250 -14.66 2.94 18.46
N ALA A 251 -15.22 2.71 19.65
CA ALA A 251 -16.36 1.80 19.73
C ALA A 251 -17.49 2.45 18.93
N LEU A 252 -17.39 2.37 17.59
CA LEU A 252 -18.55 2.26 16.75
C LEU A 252 -19.48 1.32 17.50
N LYS A 253 -20.69 1.78 17.82
CA LYS A 253 -21.79 0.91 18.21
C LYS A 253 -22.02 -0.03 17.01
N VAL A 254 -21.15 -1.00 16.84
CA VAL A 254 -21.34 -2.09 15.91
C VAL A 254 -22.53 -2.84 16.50
N PRO A 255 -23.65 -2.97 15.77
CA PRO A 255 -24.81 -3.67 16.28
C PRO A 255 -24.40 -5.07 16.74
N ASN A 256 -25.01 -5.56 17.84
CA ASN A 256 -24.74 -6.86 18.48
C ASN A 256 -24.80 -8.08 17.53
N ALA A 257 -25.18 -7.90 16.26
CA ALA A 257 -25.25 -8.92 15.23
C ALA A 257 -23.91 -9.20 14.51
N LEU A 258 -22.93 -8.30 14.57
CA LEU A 258 -21.58 -8.56 14.03
C LEU A 258 -20.71 -9.19 15.11
N PRO A 259 -19.89 -10.21 14.79
CA PRO A 259 -18.99 -10.82 15.76
C PRO A 259 -18.08 -9.73 16.33
N ARG A 260 -17.99 -9.66 17.66
CA ARG A 260 -17.10 -8.71 18.34
C ARG A 260 -15.70 -8.84 17.74
N LEU A 261 -15.27 -7.83 16.97
CA LEU A 261 -13.91 -7.74 16.43
C LEU A 261 -12.94 -7.93 17.61
N GLY A 262 -12.14 -9.00 17.56
CA GLY A 262 -11.23 -9.37 18.65
C GLY A 262 -11.54 -10.70 19.34
N SER A 263 -12.58 -11.45 18.93
CA SER A 263 -12.69 -12.88 19.26
C SER A 263 -11.75 -13.70 18.36
N LEU A 264 -11.08 -14.71 18.91
CA LEU A 264 -10.20 -15.62 18.14
C LEU A 264 -10.93 -16.23 16.93
N ALA A 265 -12.23 -16.53 17.08
CA ALA A 265 -13.07 -17.08 16.02
C ALA A 265 -13.43 -16.08 14.91
N SER A 266 -13.30 -14.77 15.16
CA SER A 266 -13.62 -13.73 14.18
C SER A 266 -12.51 -13.46 13.17
N VAL A 267 -11.27 -13.91 13.44
CA VAL A 267 -10.13 -13.68 12.54
C VAL A 267 -10.32 -14.39 11.19
N PRO A 268 -10.62 -15.71 11.14
CA PRO A 268 -10.77 -16.40 9.86
C PRO A 268 -11.97 -15.86 9.07
N ALA A 269 -13.07 -15.55 9.76
CA ALA A 269 -14.26 -14.96 9.14
C ALA A 269 -13.97 -13.56 8.58
N GLY A 270 -13.26 -12.71 9.33
CA GLY A 270 -12.90 -11.36 8.88
C GLY A 270 -11.96 -11.38 7.68
N LEU A 271 -10.96 -12.27 7.69
CA LEU A 271 -10.05 -12.45 6.55
C LEU A 271 -10.81 -12.99 5.32
N ALA A 272 -11.71 -13.96 5.51
CA ALA A 272 -12.53 -14.50 4.43
C ALA A 272 -13.44 -13.43 3.82
N VAL A 273 -14.09 -12.60 4.66
CA VAL A 273 -14.92 -11.48 4.18
C VAL A 273 -14.07 -10.47 3.43
N ALA A 274 -12.92 -10.07 3.96
CA ALA A 274 -12.02 -9.13 3.27
C ALA A 274 -11.57 -9.68 1.92
N LEU A 275 -11.21 -10.97 1.86
CA LEU A 275 -10.84 -11.64 0.61
C LEU A 275 -12.00 -11.66 -0.37
N VAL A 276 -13.20 -12.09 0.05
CA VAL A 276 -14.38 -12.12 -0.83
C VAL A 276 -14.71 -10.73 -1.35
N VAL A 277 -14.71 -9.70 -0.51
CA VAL A 277 -15.01 -8.32 -0.92
C VAL A 277 -13.97 -7.80 -1.91
N LEU A 278 -12.67 -7.98 -1.63
CA LEU A 278 -11.63 -7.46 -2.51
C LEU A 278 -11.51 -8.26 -3.81
N VAL A 279 -11.63 -9.59 -3.77
CA VAL A 279 -11.64 -10.45 -4.97
C VAL A 279 -12.87 -10.15 -5.83
N SER A 280 -14.07 -10.11 -5.23
CA SER A 280 -15.28 -9.77 -6.00
C SER A 280 -15.22 -8.34 -6.55
N GLY A 281 -14.64 -7.41 -5.80
CA GLY A 281 -14.36 -6.05 -6.26
C GLY A 281 -13.40 -6.06 -7.46
N TYR A 282 -12.26 -6.74 -7.35
CA TYR A 282 -11.23 -6.82 -8.39
C TYR A 282 -11.77 -7.40 -9.70
N TRP A 283 -12.25 -8.64 -9.67
CA TRP A 283 -12.77 -9.30 -10.87
C TRP A 283 -14.09 -8.69 -11.35
N GLY A 284 -14.93 -8.19 -10.44
CA GLY A 284 -16.18 -7.53 -10.78
C GLY A 284 -15.95 -6.22 -11.54
N LEU A 285 -15.07 -5.35 -11.02
CA LEU A 285 -14.66 -4.13 -11.73
C LEU A 285 -14.01 -4.48 -13.07
N HIS A 286 -13.19 -5.54 -13.11
CA HIS A 286 -12.47 -5.91 -14.34
C HIS A 286 -13.46 -6.37 -15.41
N GLY A 287 -14.44 -7.20 -15.03
CA GLY A 287 -15.50 -7.65 -15.92
C GLY A 287 -16.41 -6.52 -16.41
N VAL A 288 -16.68 -5.52 -15.58
CA VAL A 288 -17.50 -4.35 -15.96
C VAL A 288 -16.76 -3.44 -16.94
N PHE A 289 -15.46 -3.17 -16.71
CA PHE A 289 -14.70 -2.22 -17.52
C PHE A 289 -14.11 -2.81 -18.80
N TYR A 290 -13.66 -4.06 -18.77
CA TYR A 290 -12.98 -4.70 -19.91
C TYR A 290 -13.80 -5.82 -20.57
N GLY A 291 -14.90 -6.26 -19.95
CA GLY A 291 -15.72 -7.37 -20.44
C GLY A 291 -15.12 -8.75 -20.11
N ALA A 292 -15.96 -9.79 -20.13
CA ALA A 292 -15.55 -11.15 -19.77
C ALA A 292 -14.58 -11.81 -20.79
N ALA A 293 -14.38 -11.21 -21.96
CA ALA A 293 -13.60 -11.77 -23.07
C ALA A 293 -12.20 -11.15 -23.24
N TYR A 294 -11.78 -10.19 -22.40
CA TYR A 294 -10.51 -9.48 -22.52
C TYR A 294 -9.26 -10.35 -22.20
N GLY A 295 -9.44 -11.63 -21.90
CA GLY A 295 -8.44 -12.48 -21.25
C GLY A 295 -7.36 -13.10 -22.14
N THR A 296 -7.41 -12.99 -23.47
CA THR A 296 -6.53 -13.82 -24.34
C THR A 296 -5.46 -13.10 -25.15
N ASP A 297 -5.60 -11.82 -25.53
CA ASP A 297 -4.70 -11.24 -26.56
C ASP A 297 -3.70 -10.16 -26.08
N GLN A 298 -3.83 -9.62 -24.86
CA GLN A 298 -2.94 -8.54 -24.37
C GLN A 298 -2.04 -8.94 -23.18
N GLN A 299 -1.99 -10.23 -22.83
CA GLN A 299 -1.25 -10.74 -21.67
C GLN A 299 0.29 -10.64 -21.80
N ILE A 300 0.83 -10.20 -22.94
CA ILE A 300 2.27 -10.27 -23.24
C ILE A 300 3.02 -8.99 -22.85
N GLU A 301 2.38 -7.83 -22.71
CA GLU A 301 3.10 -6.54 -22.65
C GLU A 301 2.91 -5.69 -21.38
N GLN A 302 2.05 -6.09 -20.44
CA GLN A 302 1.83 -5.33 -19.20
C GLN A 302 2.74 -5.84 -18.08
N THR A 303 3.93 -5.27 -17.94
CA THR A 303 4.75 -5.43 -16.72
C THR A 303 4.53 -4.23 -15.80
N THR A 304 4.21 -4.46 -14.52
CA THR A 304 4.06 -3.38 -13.53
C THR A 304 5.38 -2.73 -13.14
N HIS A 305 6.51 -3.29 -13.59
CA HIS A 305 7.85 -2.73 -13.44
C HIS A 305 8.39 -2.37 -14.83
N SER A 306 8.81 -1.11 -15.01
CA SER A 306 9.45 -0.68 -16.25
C SER A 306 10.77 -1.43 -16.47
N HIS A 307 11.03 -1.89 -17.69
CA HIS A 307 12.37 -2.28 -18.10
C HIS A 307 13.35 -1.14 -17.78
N SER A 308 14.33 -1.41 -16.92
CA SER A 308 15.38 -0.45 -16.62
C SER A 308 16.17 -0.15 -17.90
N LYS A 309 16.17 1.11 -18.35
CA LYS A 309 17.04 1.57 -19.45
C LYS A 309 18.54 1.43 -19.12
N GLU A 310 18.90 1.29 -17.84
CA GLU A 310 20.28 1.10 -17.38
C GLU A 310 20.77 -0.36 -17.55
N TYR A 311 19.89 -1.34 -17.78
CA TYR A 311 20.25 -2.75 -17.97
C TYR A 311 19.44 -3.40 -19.11
N PRO A 312 19.82 -3.19 -20.39
CA PRO A 312 19.04 -3.61 -21.57
C PRO A 312 19.05 -5.12 -21.86
N HIS A 313 19.63 -5.96 -21.01
CA HIS A 313 19.70 -7.41 -21.22
C HIS A 313 18.53 -8.13 -20.53
N GLY A 314 17.31 -7.88 -20.99
CA GLY A 314 16.21 -8.85 -20.88
C GLY A 314 16.34 -9.93 -21.97
N PRO A 315 15.66 -11.09 -21.85
CA PRO A 315 15.81 -12.17 -22.81
C PRO A 315 15.42 -11.71 -24.22
N GLN A 316 16.43 -11.61 -25.09
CA GLN A 316 16.21 -11.38 -26.52
C GLN A 316 15.31 -12.51 -27.04
N ALA A 317 14.18 -12.14 -27.64
CA ALA A 317 13.38 -13.07 -28.43
C ALA A 317 14.32 -13.77 -29.42
N LYS A 318 14.45 -15.09 -29.31
CA LYS A 318 15.22 -15.89 -30.27
C LYS A 318 14.60 -15.64 -31.64
N PRO A 319 15.38 -15.28 -32.68
CA PRO A 319 14.84 -15.15 -34.02
C PRO A 319 14.35 -16.53 -34.48
N GLU A 320 13.10 -16.57 -34.93
CA GLU A 320 12.52 -17.74 -35.59
C GLU A 320 13.39 -18.12 -36.79
N THR A 321 14.04 -19.28 -36.71
CA THR A 321 14.70 -19.89 -37.86
C THR A 321 13.63 -20.36 -38.83
N SER A 322 13.34 -19.54 -39.84
CA SER A 322 12.54 -19.93 -41.00
C SER A 322 13.29 -21.02 -41.78
N HIS A 323 12.85 -22.27 -41.63
CA HIS A 323 13.21 -23.33 -42.58
C HIS A 323 12.43 -23.10 -43.87
N SER A 324 13.07 -22.45 -44.84
CA SER A 324 12.60 -22.41 -46.23
C SER A 324 13.06 -23.67 -46.96
N HIS A 325 12.11 -24.34 -47.59
CA HIS A 325 12.29 -25.35 -48.62
C HIS A 325 13.40 -25.02 -49.62
N HIS A 326 14.31 -25.97 -49.86
CA HIS A 326 14.68 -26.49 -51.18
C HIS A 326 15.49 -27.78 -51.03
#